data_AF-A0A9D9UA75-F1
#
_entry.id   AF-A0A9D9UA75-F1
#
_cell.length_a   1.000
_cell.length_b   1.000
_cell.length_c   1.000
_cell.angle_alpha   90.00
_cell.angle_beta   90.00
_cell.angle_gamma   90.00
#
_symmetry.space_group_name_H-M   'P 1'
#
loop_
_entity.id
_entity.type
_entity.pdbx_description
1 polymer ?
#
loop_
_entity_poly.entity_id
_entity_poly.type
_entity_poly.pdbx_seq_one_letter_code
_entity_poly.pdbx_strand_id
1 'polypeptide(L)'
;MNGALQGRQRGAIRRGLRRLGVAAVLLALPALLAPAGWPGASSARAEDAQATRRTPTLRNEVHAKLADVQQAAEVGDFATAERLLAALQAEFSGKRALNSYELANVHNFYAYIYYSQQKHPEAIRAYENVLAQPGLPGAMETGTRYSLAQLYVATGDWKRAAAMLESWFGIAEEPAPEAWMLLAQTNYQIGEYERALGNIDKGMAEARRRGMAPKENWYLLARMISYDKGDLRRTASVLEVLARQWPRKDYFVQLSAIHGELKDEPRQLAAMEVAYLAGWLDDERELVNMAYLYLGADMPWKAARVLEKGLEAGKVEAGAKNLELIGIALRQARENRHAIVYLERAAALAGDAEMWARLANLQLDEDASEQAVEAARKALAMGGGRRPDHTQVVLGMALYNLGRYDEARAAFTEAGRDPRSEQVATQWLHFLQTEIARAAQLAQEL
;
A
#
# COMPACT_ATOMS: atom_id res chain seq x y z
N MET A 1 -7.52 -32.21 2.83
CA MET A 1 -8.17 -31.11 2.05
C MET A 1 -7.71 -29.69 2.44
N ASN A 2 -6.57 -29.52 3.13
CA ASN A 2 -6.09 -28.20 3.61
C ASN A 2 -5.24 -27.39 2.60
N GLY A 3 -4.83 -27.96 1.46
CA GLY A 3 -3.99 -27.26 0.48
C GLY A 3 -4.75 -26.36 -0.51
N ALA A 4 -6.04 -26.64 -0.76
CA ALA A 4 -6.81 -25.97 -1.81
C ALA A 4 -7.39 -24.60 -1.39
N LEU A 5 -7.61 -24.38 -0.09
CA LEU A 5 -8.10 -23.12 0.45
C LEU A 5 -7.00 -22.04 0.55
N GLN A 6 -5.75 -22.44 0.79
CA GLN A 6 -4.59 -21.52 0.79
C GLN A 6 -4.27 -20.96 -0.61
N GLY A 7 -4.54 -21.72 -1.68
CA GLY A 7 -4.31 -21.27 -3.07
C GLY A 7 -5.29 -20.18 -3.54
N ARG A 8 -6.56 -20.24 -3.10
CA ARG A 8 -7.58 -19.24 -3.46
C ARG A 8 -7.42 -17.91 -2.72
N GLN A 9 -6.94 -17.91 -1.46
CA GLN A 9 -6.61 -16.67 -0.74
C GLN A 9 -5.38 -15.96 -1.31
N ARG A 10 -4.35 -16.69 -1.76
CA ARG A 10 -3.17 -16.11 -2.44
C ARG A 10 -3.51 -15.35 -3.73
N GLY A 11 -4.51 -15.83 -4.48
CA GLY A 11 -5.00 -15.17 -5.69
C GLY A 11 -5.91 -13.96 -5.43
N ALA A 12 -6.49 -13.86 -4.23
CA ALA A 12 -7.30 -12.73 -3.79
C ALA A 12 -6.44 -11.62 -3.16
N ILE A 13 -5.36 -11.96 -2.45
CA ILE A 13 -4.39 -11.00 -1.90
C ILE A 13 -3.62 -10.28 -3.02
N ARG A 14 -3.17 -11.01 -4.06
CA ARG A 14 -2.59 -10.40 -5.29
C ARG A 14 -3.56 -9.47 -6.03
N ARG A 15 -4.88 -9.68 -5.89
CA ARG A 15 -5.92 -8.81 -6.49
C ARG A 15 -6.38 -7.69 -5.55
N GLY A 16 -6.25 -7.86 -4.23
CA GLY A 16 -6.52 -6.84 -3.21
C GLY A 16 -5.44 -5.77 -3.15
N LEU A 17 -4.15 -6.16 -3.24
CA LEU A 17 -3.02 -5.22 -3.29
C LEU A 17 -2.94 -4.43 -4.61
N ARG A 18 -3.52 -4.95 -5.70
CA ARG A 18 -3.71 -4.17 -6.95
C ARG A 18 -4.88 -3.18 -6.88
N ARG A 19 -5.80 -3.34 -5.92
CA ARG A 19 -7.02 -2.49 -5.77
C ARG A 19 -6.94 -1.47 -4.65
N LEU A 20 -5.94 -1.57 -3.77
CA LEU A 20 -5.55 -0.50 -2.84
C LEU A 20 -4.38 0.27 -3.45
N GLY A 21 -4.70 1.29 -4.25
CA GLY A 21 -3.75 2.36 -4.55
C GLY A 21 -2.84 2.17 -5.77
N VAL A 22 -3.37 1.78 -6.93
CA VAL A 22 -2.92 2.42 -8.19
C VAL A 22 -3.70 3.72 -8.35
N ALA A 23 -3.63 4.59 -7.35
CA ALA A 23 -3.66 6.00 -7.69
C ALA A 23 -2.28 6.22 -8.31
N ALA A 24 -2.23 6.38 -9.63
CA ALA A 24 -1.09 7.05 -10.23
C ALA A 24 -0.97 8.36 -9.45
N VAL A 25 -0.03 8.42 -8.50
CA VAL A 25 0.38 9.67 -7.90
C VAL A 25 1.06 10.37 -9.06
N LEU A 26 0.25 11.04 -9.88
CA LEU A 26 0.65 12.25 -10.57
C LEU A 26 1.14 13.14 -9.43
N LEU A 27 2.42 13.03 -9.11
CA LEU A 27 3.14 14.10 -8.43
C LEU A 27 2.95 15.27 -9.38
N ALA A 28 1.90 16.05 -9.12
CA ALA A 28 1.76 17.38 -9.66
C ALA A 28 3.05 18.07 -9.25
N LEU A 29 4.00 18.13 -10.19
CA LEU A 29 5.12 19.06 -10.10
C LEU A 29 4.45 20.39 -9.77
N PRO A 30 4.68 20.98 -8.58
CA PRO A 30 4.23 22.33 -8.34
C PRO A 30 4.75 23.16 -9.52
N ALA A 31 3.85 23.87 -10.17
CA ALA A 31 4.13 24.74 -11.30
C ALA A 31 5.13 25.81 -10.87
N LEU A 32 6.41 25.46 -10.93
CA LEU A 32 7.57 26.34 -10.90
C LEU A 32 8.44 25.96 -12.10
N LEU A 33 7.79 25.85 -13.27
CA LEU A 33 8.45 25.83 -14.56
C LEU A 33 8.50 27.26 -15.07
N ALA A 34 9.27 28.11 -14.39
CA ALA A 34 9.93 29.18 -15.13
C ALA A 34 11.08 28.48 -15.87
N PRO A 35 11.12 28.46 -17.21
CA PRO A 35 12.19 27.80 -17.94
C PRO A 35 13.53 28.39 -17.52
N ALA A 36 14.43 27.52 -17.07
CA ALA A 36 15.82 27.86 -16.80
C ALA A 36 16.49 28.24 -18.14
N GLY A 37 16.38 29.51 -18.51
CA GLY A 37 16.70 30.03 -19.84
C GLY A 37 15.94 31.32 -20.23
N TRP A 38 15.06 31.84 -19.37
CA TRP A 38 14.48 33.18 -19.55
C TRP A 38 15.57 34.26 -19.44
N PRO A 39 15.69 35.19 -20.41
CA PRO A 39 16.68 36.29 -20.34
C PRO A 39 16.53 37.18 -19.09
N GLY A 40 15.34 37.21 -18.48
CA GLY A 40 15.07 37.94 -17.23
C GLY A 40 15.16 37.12 -15.94
N ALA A 41 15.37 35.79 -15.98
CA ALA A 41 15.52 34.97 -14.77
C ALA A 41 16.98 34.99 -14.28
N SER A 42 17.43 36.16 -13.88
CA SER A 42 18.69 36.32 -13.13
C SER A 42 18.49 35.76 -11.72
N SER A 43 18.91 34.53 -11.47
CA SER A 43 19.29 34.13 -10.12
C SER A 43 20.69 34.69 -9.86
N ALA A 44 20.78 35.70 -9.01
CA ALA A 44 22.05 36.19 -8.49
C ALA A 44 22.75 35.06 -7.73
N ARG A 45 23.60 34.29 -8.41
CA ARG A 45 24.58 33.40 -7.82
C ARG A 45 25.87 33.48 -8.63
N ALA A 46 26.88 33.97 -7.93
CA ALA A 46 28.30 34.09 -8.25
C ALA A 46 28.71 33.58 -9.64
N GLU A 47 29.08 34.54 -10.49
CA GLU A 47 30.10 34.32 -11.52
C GLU A 47 31.36 33.81 -10.82
N ASP A 48 31.61 32.50 -10.84
CA ASP A 48 32.98 32.03 -10.86
C ASP A 48 33.08 30.61 -11.43
N ALA A 49 33.97 30.50 -12.42
CA ALA A 49 34.49 29.29 -13.04
C ALA A 49 33.58 28.47 -13.99
N GLN A 50 32.88 29.10 -14.94
CA GLN A 50 32.60 28.39 -16.20
C GLN A 50 33.91 28.21 -16.97
N ALA A 51 34.19 27.01 -17.48
CA ALA A 51 35.14 26.84 -18.59
C ALA A 51 34.55 27.53 -19.83
N THR A 52 34.75 28.85 -19.93
CA THR A 52 33.99 29.74 -20.82
C THR A 52 34.32 29.47 -22.28
N ARG A 53 33.42 28.78 -22.97
CA ARG A 53 33.16 29.12 -24.38
C ARG A 53 32.74 30.59 -24.40
N ARG A 54 33.43 31.42 -25.20
CA ARG A 54 33.15 32.87 -25.28
C ARG A 54 31.67 33.07 -25.62
N THR A 55 30.94 33.80 -24.77
CA THR A 55 29.57 34.24 -25.06
C THR A 55 29.63 35.26 -26.19
N PRO A 56 29.06 34.96 -27.38
CA PRO A 56 29.06 35.94 -28.47
C PRO A 56 28.22 37.16 -28.11
N THR A 57 28.56 38.33 -28.64
CA THR A 57 27.77 39.55 -28.44
C THR A 57 26.65 39.64 -29.48
N LEU A 58 25.43 39.99 -29.05
CA LEU A 58 24.33 40.33 -29.96
C LEU A 58 24.59 41.67 -30.64
N ARG A 59 24.22 41.82 -31.92
CA ARG A 59 24.18 43.16 -32.55
C ARG A 59 23.16 44.03 -31.81
N ASN A 60 23.50 45.30 -31.54
CA ASN A 60 22.63 46.23 -30.79
C ASN A 60 21.20 46.31 -31.35
N GLU A 61 21.06 46.32 -32.68
CA GLU A 61 19.75 46.35 -33.36
C GLU A 61 18.91 45.10 -33.06
N VAL A 62 19.54 43.92 -33.05
CA VAL A 62 18.89 42.64 -32.75
C VAL A 62 18.52 42.58 -31.27
N HIS A 63 19.44 42.99 -30.38
CA HIS A 63 19.19 43.06 -28.95
C HIS A 63 17.98 43.93 -28.61
N ALA A 64 17.91 45.15 -29.18
CA ALA A 64 16.78 46.06 -28.95
C ALA A 64 15.44 45.43 -29.35
N LYS A 65 15.37 44.80 -30.53
CA LYS A 65 14.15 44.11 -30.99
C LYS A 65 13.78 42.90 -30.13
N LEU A 66 14.76 42.14 -29.65
CA LEU A 66 14.50 41.03 -28.73
C LEU A 66 14.01 41.53 -27.36
N ALA A 67 14.42 42.72 -26.91
CA ALA A 67 13.87 43.33 -25.70
C ALA A 67 12.38 43.69 -25.88
N ASP A 68 11.97 44.19 -27.05
CA ASP A 68 10.56 44.44 -27.36
C ASP A 68 9.74 43.13 -27.37
N VAL A 69 10.31 42.04 -27.91
CA VAL A 69 9.71 40.69 -27.85
C VAL A 69 9.53 40.24 -26.40
N GLN A 70 10.57 40.41 -25.57
CA GLN A 70 10.53 40.05 -24.16
C GLN A 70 9.41 40.81 -23.44
N GLN A 71 9.33 42.13 -23.61
CA GLN A 71 8.31 42.95 -22.96
C GLN A 71 6.89 42.49 -23.33
N ALA A 72 6.64 42.21 -24.62
CA ALA A 72 5.36 41.69 -25.07
C ALA A 72 5.04 40.31 -24.47
N ALA A 73 6.05 39.42 -24.41
CA ALA A 73 5.88 38.08 -23.85
C ALA A 73 5.66 38.08 -22.32
N GLU A 74 6.30 38.98 -21.57
CA GLU A 74 6.15 39.10 -20.11
C GLU A 74 4.73 39.52 -19.69
N VAL A 75 4.07 40.36 -20.48
CA VAL A 75 2.67 40.78 -20.25
C VAL A 75 1.65 39.79 -20.83
N GLY A 76 2.10 38.67 -21.39
CA GLY A 76 1.25 37.65 -21.99
C GLY A 76 0.72 38.01 -23.39
N ASP A 77 1.18 39.09 -24.01
CA ASP A 77 0.85 39.43 -25.40
C ASP A 77 1.72 38.62 -26.38
N PHE A 78 1.45 37.31 -26.39
CA PHE A 78 2.19 36.37 -27.21
C PHE A 78 1.97 36.58 -28.72
N ALA A 79 0.81 37.11 -29.13
CA ALA A 79 0.53 37.39 -30.52
C ALA A 79 1.45 38.50 -31.05
N THR A 80 1.63 39.57 -30.27
CA THR A 80 2.59 40.63 -30.61
C THR A 80 4.02 40.11 -30.56
N ALA A 81 4.38 39.32 -29.55
CA ALA A 81 5.73 38.75 -29.43
C ALA A 81 6.10 37.88 -30.64
N GLU A 82 5.21 36.98 -31.08
CA GLU A 82 5.41 36.16 -32.28
C GLU A 82 5.55 37.01 -33.55
N ARG A 83 4.71 38.05 -33.70
CA ARG A 83 4.81 38.98 -34.83
C ARG A 83 6.13 39.73 -34.86
N LEU A 84 6.62 40.18 -33.69
CA LEU A 84 7.90 40.87 -33.56
C LEU A 84 9.08 39.96 -33.92
N LEU A 85 9.04 38.68 -33.49
CA LEU A 85 10.04 37.68 -33.88
C LEU A 85 10.04 37.42 -35.39
N ALA A 86 8.86 37.27 -36.00
CA ALA A 86 8.75 37.06 -37.44
C ALA A 86 9.27 38.28 -38.24
N ALA A 87 8.96 39.49 -37.79
CA ALA A 87 9.46 40.72 -38.39
C ALA A 87 11.00 40.82 -38.28
N LEU A 88 11.56 40.50 -37.11
CA LEU A 88 13.00 40.44 -36.88
C LEU A 88 13.68 39.46 -37.86
N GLN A 89 13.15 38.25 -38.02
CA GLN A 89 13.72 37.25 -38.94
C GLN A 89 13.62 37.68 -40.41
N ALA A 90 12.53 38.33 -40.82
CA ALA A 90 12.38 38.84 -42.18
C ALA A 90 13.39 39.97 -42.49
N GLU A 91 13.59 40.88 -41.53
CA GLU A 91 14.52 42.01 -41.65
C GLU A 91 15.98 41.57 -41.72
N PHE A 92 16.37 40.60 -40.88
CA PHE A 92 17.73 40.06 -40.84
C PHE A 92 17.84 38.81 -41.71
N SER A 93 17.69 38.99 -43.02
CA SER A 93 17.81 37.96 -44.05
C SER A 93 18.92 38.27 -45.09
N GLY A 94 19.28 37.28 -45.90
CA GLY A 94 20.31 37.42 -46.94
C GLY A 94 21.68 37.82 -46.37
N LYS A 95 22.27 38.92 -46.88
CA LYS A 95 23.59 39.40 -46.44
C LYS A 95 23.62 39.92 -44.99
N ARG A 96 22.45 40.21 -44.39
CA ARG A 96 22.31 40.67 -43.00
C ARG A 96 21.82 39.56 -42.06
N ALA A 97 21.82 38.31 -42.52
CA ALA A 97 21.32 37.15 -41.79
C ALA A 97 21.75 37.13 -40.31
N LEU A 98 20.85 36.66 -39.45
CA LEU A 98 21.16 36.41 -38.04
C LEU A 98 22.34 35.44 -37.93
N ASN A 99 23.29 35.74 -37.05
CA ASN A 99 24.33 34.77 -36.73
C ASN A 99 23.73 33.64 -35.86
N SER A 100 24.48 32.55 -35.69
CA SER A 100 24.00 31.37 -34.96
C SER A 100 23.55 31.66 -33.52
N TYR A 101 24.21 32.60 -32.82
CA TYR A 101 23.83 32.98 -31.47
C TYR A 101 22.57 33.85 -31.42
N GLU A 102 22.42 34.79 -32.35
CA GLU A 102 21.20 35.59 -32.48
C GLU A 102 20.00 34.71 -32.87
N LEU A 103 20.21 33.77 -33.79
CA LEU A 103 19.19 32.82 -34.21
C LEU A 103 18.80 31.87 -33.07
N ALA A 104 19.76 31.44 -32.24
CA ALA A 104 19.50 30.67 -31.03
C ALA A 104 18.60 31.44 -30.04
N ASN A 105 18.86 32.74 -29.83
CA ASN A 105 18.01 33.57 -28.98
C ASN A 105 16.59 33.73 -29.55
N VAL A 106 16.45 33.93 -30.86
CA VAL A 106 15.13 33.97 -31.54
C VAL A 106 14.35 32.68 -31.28
N HIS A 107 14.99 31.52 -31.46
CA HIS A 107 14.36 30.23 -31.19
C HIS A 107 14.04 30.01 -29.71
N ASN A 108 14.87 30.50 -28.79
CA ASN A 108 14.61 30.44 -27.36
C ASN A 108 13.34 31.24 -26.98
N PHE A 109 13.13 32.41 -27.58
CA PHE A 109 11.89 33.18 -27.39
C PHE A 109 10.66 32.48 -27.95
N TYR A 110 10.74 31.93 -29.18
CA TYR A 110 9.66 31.09 -29.71
C TYR A 110 9.34 29.93 -28.76
N ALA A 111 10.36 29.25 -28.25
CA ALA A 111 10.18 28.13 -27.34
C ALA A 111 9.45 28.53 -26.06
N TYR A 112 9.81 29.66 -25.45
CA TYR A 112 9.07 30.20 -24.31
C TYR A 112 7.63 30.56 -24.67
N ILE A 113 7.41 31.28 -25.77
CA ILE A 113 6.07 31.73 -26.14
C ILE A 113 5.16 30.51 -26.34
N TYR A 114 5.64 29.51 -27.08
CA TYR A 114 4.90 28.29 -27.30
C TYR A 114 4.72 27.47 -26.03
N TYR A 115 5.71 27.44 -25.15
CA TYR A 115 5.60 26.80 -23.84
C TYR A 115 4.49 27.45 -22.99
N SER A 116 4.48 28.78 -22.91
CA SER A 116 3.49 29.56 -22.15
C SER A 116 2.07 29.44 -22.72
N GLN A 117 1.95 29.22 -24.03
CA GLN A 117 0.68 28.91 -24.70
C GLN A 117 0.28 27.43 -24.62
N GLN A 118 1.03 26.59 -23.90
CA GLN A 118 0.85 25.13 -23.82
C GLN A 118 0.97 24.41 -25.18
N LYS A 119 1.57 25.05 -26.18
CA LYS A 119 1.91 24.51 -27.49
C LYS A 119 3.21 23.71 -27.39
N HIS A 120 3.16 22.60 -26.65
CA HIS A 120 4.35 21.79 -26.35
C HIS A 120 5.09 21.25 -27.60
N PRO A 121 4.42 20.77 -28.66
CA PRO A 121 5.11 20.33 -29.89
C PRO A 121 5.91 21.46 -30.57
N GLU A 122 5.35 22.67 -30.61
CA GLU A 122 5.99 23.87 -31.16
C GLU A 122 7.18 24.29 -30.29
N ALA A 123 7.03 24.27 -28.97
CA ALA A 123 8.09 24.60 -28.03
C ALA A 123 9.28 23.63 -28.14
N ILE A 124 9.00 22.33 -28.28
CA ILE A 124 10.01 21.29 -28.53
C ILE A 124 10.78 21.60 -29.80
N ARG A 125 10.09 21.84 -30.93
CA ARG A 125 10.76 22.18 -32.21
C ARG A 125 11.62 23.43 -32.09
N ALA A 126 11.14 24.45 -31.36
CA ALA A 126 11.88 25.68 -31.16
C ALA A 126 13.17 25.44 -30.34
N TYR A 127 13.11 24.67 -29.24
CA TYR A 127 14.31 24.31 -28.48
C TYR A 127 15.27 23.37 -29.24
N GLU A 128 14.76 22.44 -30.05
CA GLU A 128 15.60 21.64 -30.95
C GLU A 128 16.36 22.55 -31.94
N ASN A 129 15.72 23.59 -32.47
CA ASN A 129 16.37 24.58 -33.34
C ASN A 129 17.42 25.42 -32.61
N VAL A 130 17.27 25.67 -31.30
CA VAL A 130 18.32 26.28 -30.46
C VAL A 130 19.54 25.37 -30.45
N LEU A 131 19.38 24.09 -30.09
CA LEU A 131 20.47 23.11 -30.00
C LEU A 131 21.14 22.79 -31.35
N ALA A 132 20.45 23.05 -32.45
CA ALA A 132 21.02 22.90 -33.80
C ALA A 132 22.03 24.00 -34.16
N GLN A 133 22.07 25.12 -33.41
CA GLN A 133 22.99 26.22 -33.70
C GLN A 133 24.43 25.89 -33.25
N PRO A 134 25.46 26.16 -34.07
CA PRO A 134 26.84 25.97 -33.67
C PRO A 134 27.30 27.02 -32.66
N GLY A 135 28.22 26.64 -31.76
CA GLY A 135 28.90 27.58 -30.88
C GLY A 135 28.03 28.19 -29.77
N LEU A 136 27.01 27.47 -29.30
CA LEU A 136 26.17 27.92 -28.18
C LEU A 136 27.01 28.19 -26.92
N PRO A 137 26.72 29.28 -26.18
CA PRO A 137 27.24 29.47 -24.84
C PRO A 137 26.84 28.30 -23.94
N GLY A 138 27.75 27.88 -23.05
CA GLY A 138 27.54 26.70 -22.20
C GLY A 138 26.27 26.80 -21.35
N ALA A 139 25.99 27.95 -20.75
CA ALA A 139 24.77 28.18 -19.99
C ALA A 139 23.48 27.99 -20.82
N MET A 140 23.47 28.48 -22.05
CA MET A 140 22.33 28.35 -22.96
C MET A 140 22.13 26.89 -23.40
N GLU A 141 23.22 26.20 -23.75
CA GLU A 141 23.17 24.79 -24.13
C GLU A 141 22.63 23.92 -22.96
N THR A 142 23.19 24.10 -21.76
CA THR A 142 22.77 23.40 -20.55
C THR A 142 21.31 23.70 -20.19
N GLY A 143 20.88 24.97 -20.19
CA GLY A 143 19.48 25.33 -19.89
C GLY A 143 18.49 24.79 -20.92
N THR A 144 18.87 24.83 -22.20
CA THR A 144 18.03 24.33 -23.31
C THR A 144 17.85 22.82 -23.24
N ARG A 145 18.93 22.04 -23.01
CA ARG A 145 18.83 20.58 -22.87
C ARG A 145 17.91 20.20 -21.71
N TYR A 146 18.03 20.88 -20.56
CA TYR A 146 17.17 20.59 -19.41
C TYR A 146 15.69 20.92 -19.69
N SER A 147 15.41 22.08 -20.29
CA SER A 147 14.05 22.49 -20.65
C SER A 147 13.42 21.54 -21.66
N LEU A 148 14.19 21.11 -22.66
CA LEU A 148 13.76 20.14 -23.67
C LEU A 148 13.48 18.76 -23.05
N ALA A 149 14.31 18.31 -22.09
CA ALA A 149 14.04 17.10 -21.33
C ALA A 149 12.73 17.18 -20.54
N GLN A 150 12.47 18.29 -19.86
CA GLN A 150 11.21 18.49 -19.12
C GLN A 150 9.99 18.49 -20.04
N LEU A 151 10.10 19.12 -21.21
CA LEU A 151 9.07 19.09 -22.24
C LEU A 151 8.81 17.67 -22.74
N TYR A 152 9.87 16.90 -23.01
CA TYR A 152 9.71 15.50 -23.40
C TYR A 152 9.04 14.66 -22.32
N VAL A 153 9.37 14.88 -21.04
CA VAL A 153 8.66 14.26 -19.91
C VAL A 153 7.18 14.65 -19.92
N ALA A 154 6.86 15.94 -20.07
CA ALA A 154 5.49 16.44 -20.08
C ALA A 154 4.66 15.88 -21.24
N THR A 155 5.27 15.64 -22.41
CA THR A 155 4.61 15.06 -23.58
C THR A 155 4.66 13.52 -23.61
N GLY A 156 5.23 12.87 -22.60
CA GLY A 156 5.36 11.41 -22.53
C GLY A 156 6.40 10.80 -23.47
N ASP A 157 7.31 11.60 -24.02
CA ASP A 157 8.43 11.11 -24.83
C ASP A 157 9.62 10.72 -23.94
N TRP A 158 9.42 9.66 -23.18
CA TRP A 158 10.36 9.22 -22.14
C TRP A 158 11.74 8.87 -22.69
N LYS A 159 11.83 8.33 -23.91
CA LYS A 159 13.11 7.97 -24.53
C LYS A 159 13.93 9.20 -24.88
N ARG A 160 13.34 10.20 -25.53
CA ARG A 160 14.05 11.46 -25.83
C ARG A 160 14.35 12.24 -24.56
N ALA A 161 13.46 12.22 -23.57
CA ALA A 161 13.72 12.80 -22.25
C ALA A 161 14.97 12.20 -21.59
N ALA A 162 15.09 10.87 -21.57
CA ALA A 162 16.24 10.19 -20.95
C ALA A 162 17.55 10.56 -21.65
N ALA A 163 17.57 10.46 -22.99
CA ALA A 163 18.74 10.83 -23.79
C ALA A 163 19.14 12.29 -23.59
N MET A 164 18.16 13.20 -23.51
CA MET A 164 18.41 14.62 -23.30
C MET A 164 18.96 14.92 -21.90
N LEU A 165 18.42 14.27 -20.86
CA LEU A 165 18.94 14.38 -19.49
C LEU A 165 20.35 13.81 -19.37
N GLU A 166 20.62 12.65 -19.95
CA GLU A 166 21.97 12.05 -19.96
C GLU A 166 22.98 12.96 -20.66
N SER A 167 22.59 13.55 -21.79
CA SER A 167 23.39 14.56 -22.50
C SER A 167 23.61 15.82 -21.65
N TRP A 168 22.59 16.26 -20.92
CA TRP A 168 22.69 17.38 -19.98
C TRP A 168 23.65 17.08 -18.82
N PHE A 169 23.57 15.89 -18.23
CA PHE A 169 24.48 15.44 -17.16
C PHE A 169 25.95 15.40 -17.61
N GLY A 170 26.22 15.19 -18.89
CA GLY A 170 27.59 15.19 -19.44
C GLY A 170 28.25 16.58 -19.46
N ILE A 171 27.48 17.66 -19.33
CA ILE A 171 27.98 19.05 -19.39
C ILE A 171 27.61 19.88 -18.16
N ALA A 172 26.74 19.38 -17.29
CA ALA A 172 26.33 20.06 -16.07
C ALA A 172 27.41 19.88 -14.99
N GLU A 173 27.93 20.99 -14.45
CA GLU A 173 29.01 21.00 -13.46
C GLU A 173 28.54 20.53 -12.08
N GLU A 174 27.39 21.03 -11.61
CA GLU A 174 26.82 20.66 -10.31
C GLU A 174 25.34 20.27 -10.39
N PRO A 175 25.01 19.11 -10.96
CA PRO A 175 23.63 18.68 -11.12
C PRO A 175 22.86 18.66 -9.80
N ALA A 176 21.76 19.39 -9.71
CA ALA A 176 20.90 19.38 -8.54
C ALA A 176 20.33 17.97 -8.27
N PRO A 177 20.07 17.59 -7.00
CA PRO A 177 19.41 16.32 -6.66
C PRO A 177 18.13 16.06 -7.46
N GLU A 178 17.33 17.10 -7.72
CA GLU A 178 16.10 17.04 -8.49
C GLU A 178 16.30 16.58 -9.93
N ALA A 179 17.43 16.90 -10.57
CA ALA A 179 17.73 16.43 -11.91
C ALA A 179 17.92 14.91 -11.95
N TRP A 180 18.53 14.33 -10.90
CA TRP A 180 18.66 12.89 -10.76
C TRP A 180 17.29 12.23 -10.55
N MET A 181 16.39 12.87 -9.79
CA MET A 181 15.01 12.39 -9.61
C MET A 181 14.22 12.42 -10.91
N LEU A 182 14.39 13.47 -11.72
CA LEU A 182 13.75 13.56 -13.03
C LEU A 182 14.24 12.43 -13.96
N LEU A 183 15.56 12.18 -14.02
CA LEU A 183 16.10 11.07 -14.80
C LEU A 183 15.67 9.70 -14.24
N ALA A 184 15.53 9.57 -12.92
CA ALA A 184 15.00 8.36 -12.31
C ALA A 184 13.55 8.09 -12.72
N GLN A 185 12.67 9.10 -12.65
CA GLN A 185 11.29 9.00 -13.09
C GLN A 185 11.21 8.64 -14.58
N THR A 186 11.99 9.29 -15.42
CA THR A 186 12.05 8.99 -16.86
C THR A 186 12.50 7.56 -17.12
N ASN A 187 13.57 7.09 -16.44
CA ASN A 187 14.04 5.72 -16.56
C ASN A 187 13.01 4.70 -16.07
N TYR A 188 12.24 5.03 -15.03
CA TYR A 188 11.15 4.17 -14.58
C TYR A 188 10.05 4.03 -15.64
N GLN A 189 9.66 5.12 -16.31
CA GLN A 189 8.62 5.08 -17.35
C GLN A 189 9.02 4.29 -18.60
N ILE A 190 10.31 4.19 -18.91
CA ILE A 190 10.83 3.32 -19.99
C ILE A 190 11.08 1.87 -19.55
N GLY A 191 10.82 1.52 -18.27
CA GLY A 191 11.02 0.18 -17.72
C GLY A 191 12.45 -0.12 -17.26
N GLU A 192 13.33 0.87 -17.24
CA GLU A 192 14.73 0.73 -16.83
C GLU A 192 14.89 0.87 -15.31
N TYR A 193 14.32 -0.10 -14.57
CA TYR A 193 14.21 -0.03 -13.10
C TYR A 193 15.55 0.09 -12.37
N GLU A 194 16.58 -0.63 -12.79
CA GLU A 194 17.90 -0.55 -12.15
C GLU A 194 18.54 0.82 -12.33
N ARG A 195 18.43 1.38 -13.55
CA ARG A 195 18.94 2.71 -13.85
C ARG A 195 18.18 3.76 -13.05
N ALA A 196 16.86 3.61 -12.96
CA ALA A 196 16.00 4.50 -12.18
C ALA A 196 16.39 4.51 -10.69
N LEU A 197 16.55 3.34 -10.08
CA LEU A 197 16.98 3.21 -8.69
C LEU A 197 18.39 3.78 -8.46
N GLY A 198 19.34 3.49 -9.36
CA GLY A 198 20.69 4.06 -9.28
C GLY A 198 20.70 5.58 -9.37
N ASN A 199 19.81 6.18 -10.16
CA ASN A 199 19.64 7.63 -10.22
C ASN A 199 19.04 8.19 -8.93
N ILE A 200 18.10 7.49 -8.29
CA ILE A 200 17.58 7.90 -6.98
C ILE A 200 18.71 7.91 -5.94
N ASP A 201 19.52 6.86 -5.92
CA ASP A 201 20.66 6.77 -4.99
C ASP A 201 21.66 7.92 -5.18
N LYS A 202 21.97 8.26 -6.44
CA LYS A 202 22.81 9.43 -6.78
C LYS A 202 22.20 10.74 -6.31
N GLY A 203 20.92 10.99 -6.60
CA GLY A 203 20.25 12.22 -6.18
C GLY A 203 20.17 12.36 -4.66
N MET A 204 19.88 11.27 -3.94
CA MET A 204 19.90 11.25 -2.48
C MET A 204 21.30 11.48 -1.90
N ALA A 205 22.34 10.90 -2.51
CA ALA A 205 23.73 11.11 -2.11
C ALA A 205 24.16 12.57 -2.33
N GLU A 206 23.76 13.16 -3.45
CA GLU A 206 24.05 14.55 -3.77
C GLU A 206 23.33 15.52 -2.81
N ALA A 207 22.08 15.25 -2.46
CA ALA A 207 21.37 16.03 -1.44
C ALA A 207 22.12 15.99 -0.10
N ARG A 208 22.51 14.80 0.36
CA ARG A 208 23.29 14.65 1.59
C ARG A 208 24.62 15.39 1.54
N ARG A 209 25.34 15.33 0.40
CA ARG A 209 26.60 16.05 0.18
C ARG A 209 26.41 17.56 0.34
N ARG A 210 25.27 18.10 -0.10
CA ARG A 210 24.89 19.51 0.03
C ARG A 210 24.29 19.87 1.40
N GLY A 211 24.30 18.95 2.38
CA GLY A 211 23.69 19.18 3.70
C GLY A 211 22.16 19.22 3.68
N MET A 212 21.53 18.72 2.61
CA MET A 212 20.08 18.66 2.46
C MET A 212 19.57 17.26 2.84
N ALA A 213 18.50 17.21 3.63
CA ALA A 213 17.83 15.96 3.92
C ALA A 213 17.11 15.44 2.64
N PRO A 214 17.27 14.15 2.27
CA PRO A 214 16.46 13.55 1.22
C PRO A 214 14.97 13.67 1.53
N LYS A 215 14.17 14.00 0.52
CA LYS A 215 12.73 14.25 0.65
C LYS A 215 11.95 12.93 0.69
N GLU A 216 10.83 12.90 1.42
CA GLU A 216 9.95 11.72 1.54
C GLU A 216 9.52 11.17 0.17
N ASN A 217 9.16 12.05 -0.77
CA ASN A 217 8.73 11.67 -2.11
C ASN A 217 9.81 10.92 -2.93
N TRP A 218 11.10 11.09 -2.62
CA TRP A 218 12.18 10.35 -3.28
C TRP A 218 12.22 8.89 -2.81
N TYR A 219 12.01 8.66 -1.51
CA TYR A 219 11.86 7.32 -0.96
C TYR A 219 10.56 6.66 -1.43
N LEU A 220 9.47 7.42 -1.58
CA LEU A 220 8.23 6.89 -2.16
C LEU A 220 8.42 6.40 -3.61
N LEU A 221 9.17 7.16 -4.41
CA LEU A 221 9.54 6.74 -5.77
C LEU A 221 10.43 5.49 -5.73
N ALA A 222 11.45 5.46 -4.86
CA ALA A 222 12.32 4.29 -4.71
C ALA A 222 11.54 3.03 -4.29
N ARG A 223 10.59 3.15 -3.35
CA ARG A 223 9.71 2.07 -2.91
C ARG A 223 8.89 1.53 -4.07
N MET A 224 8.25 2.42 -4.84
CA MET A 224 7.41 2.06 -5.98
C MET A 224 8.21 1.28 -7.02
N ILE A 225 9.36 1.82 -7.45
CA ILE A 225 10.22 1.18 -8.45
C ILE A 225 10.75 -0.16 -7.94
N SER A 226 11.15 -0.24 -6.66
CA SER A 226 11.64 -1.49 -6.07
C SER A 226 10.56 -2.57 -6.06
N TYR A 227 9.32 -2.21 -5.76
CA TYR A 227 8.19 -3.14 -5.75
C TYR A 227 7.86 -3.63 -7.17
N ASP A 228 7.78 -2.73 -8.14
CA ASP A 228 7.46 -3.08 -9.53
C ASP A 228 8.54 -3.94 -10.19
N LYS A 229 9.81 -3.72 -9.81
CA LYS A 229 10.94 -4.58 -10.18
C LYS A 229 10.86 -5.98 -9.54
N GLY A 230 10.04 -6.16 -8.50
CA GLY A 230 9.94 -7.40 -7.72
C GLY A 230 10.99 -7.53 -6.62
N ASP A 231 11.73 -6.46 -6.32
CA ASP A 231 12.72 -6.44 -5.24
C ASP A 231 12.06 -6.13 -3.90
N LEU A 232 11.41 -7.15 -3.33
CA LEU A 232 10.69 -7.03 -2.06
C LEU A 232 11.63 -6.68 -0.89
N ARG A 233 12.90 -7.10 -0.93
CA ARG A 233 13.88 -6.79 0.13
C ARG A 233 14.23 -5.31 0.13
N ARG A 234 14.52 -4.72 -1.04
CA ARG A 234 14.74 -3.28 -1.17
C ARG A 234 13.48 -2.50 -0.82
N THR A 235 12.31 -2.99 -1.24
CA THR A 235 11.02 -2.38 -0.89
C THR A 235 10.83 -2.30 0.63
N ALA A 236 11.09 -3.38 1.37
CA ALA A 236 11.05 -3.40 2.83
C ALA A 236 12.05 -2.40 3.43
N SER A 237 13.31 -2.41 2.98
CA SER A 237 14.34 -1.49 3.49
C SER A 237 13.99 -0.01 3.28
N VAL A 238 13.41 0.34 2.12
CA VAL A 238 12.94 1.71 1.86
C VAL A 238 11.73 2.05 2.73
N LEU A 239 10.78 1.13 2.91
CA LEU A 239 9.64 1.30 3.81
C LEU A 239 10.07 1.47 5.27
N GLU A 240 11.11 0.79 5.73
CA GLU A 240 11.66 0.97 7.08
C GLU A 240 12.23 2.39 7.27
N VAL A 241 12.86 2.96 6.24
CA VAL A 241 13.31 4.37 6.28
C VAL A 241 12.12 5.31 6.33
N LEU A 242 11.11 5.10 5.47
CA LEU A 242 9.88 5.89 5.46
C LEU A 242 9.17 5.85 6.82
N ALA A 243 8.96 4.64 7.37
CA ALA A 243 8.29 4.43 8.65
C ALA A 243 9.04 5.06 9.84
N ARG A 244 10.39 5.15 9.77
CA ARG A 244 11.21 5.75 10.81
C ARG A 244 11.25 7.28 10.74
N GLN A 245 11.36 7.84 9.54
CA GLN A 245 11.52 9.28 9.34
C GLN A 245 10.18 10.02 9.26
N TRP A 246 9.17 9.39 8.66
CA TRP A 246 7.81 9.91 8.52
C TRP A 246 6.79 8.85 8.97
N PRO A 247 6.65 8.59 10.29
CA PRO A 247 5.78 7.54 10.77
C PRO A 247 4.32 7.76 10.37
N ARG A 248 3.73 6.84 9.59
CA ARG A 248 2.33 6.88 9.15
C ARG A 248 1.77 5.46 9.04
N LYS A 249 0.47 5.31 9.28
CA LYS A 249 -0.31 4.06 9.14
C LYS A 249 0.09 3.25 7.91
N ASP A 250 0.01 3.86 6.73
CA ASP A 250 0.24 3.20 5.45
C ASP A 250 1.61 2.51 5.36
N TYR A 251 2.65 3.09 5.95
CA TYR A 251 4.00 2.55 5.86
C TYR A 251 4.15 1.28 6.69
N PHE A 252 3.57 1.26 7.89
CA PHE A 252 3.61 0.08 8.75
C PHE A 252 2.71 -1.05 8.23
N VAL A 253 1.52 -0.72 7.73
CA VAL A 253 0.61 -1.72 7.11
C VAL A 253 1.26 -2.33 5.86
N GLN A 254 1.85 -1.51 5.00
CA GLN A 254 2.58 -2.02 3.83
C GLN A 254 3.82 -2.81 4.22
N LEU A 255 4.59 -2.36 5.20
CA LEU A 255 5.77 -3.08 5.67
C LEU A 255 5.39 -4.47 6.21
N SER A 256 4.29 -4.55 6.96
CA SER A 256 3.71 -5.82 7.38
C SER A 256 3.38 -6.73 6.20
N ALA A 257 2.67 -6.21 5.19
CA ALA A 257 2.34 -6.97 3.98
C ALA A 257 3.58 -7.47 3.23
N ILE A 258 4.60 -6.63 3.05
CA ILE A 258 5.85 -6.99 2.38
C ILE A 258 6.61 -8.06 3.17
N HIS A 259 6.70 -7.96 4.50
CA HIS A 259 7.30 -9.01 5.32
C HIS A 259 6.52 -10.32 5.24
N GLY A 260 5.19 -10.27 5.13
CA GLY A 260 4.37 -11.46 4.88
C GLY A 260 4.67 -12.13 3.54
N GLU A 261 4.87 -11.35 2.47
CA GLU A 261 5.32 -11.89 1.17
C GLU A 261 6.73 -12.49 1.24
N LEU A 262 7.62 -11.90 2.05
CA LEU A 262 8.97 -12.41 2.33
C LEU A 262 8.98 -13.60 3.30
N LYS A 263 7.83 -13.97 3.89
CA LYS A 263 7.71 -14.98 4.96
C LYS A 263 8.52 -14.64 6.22
N ASP A 264 8.72 -13.36 6.49
CA ASP A 264 9.33 -12.84 7.72
C ASP A 264 8.20 -12.54 8.72
N GLU A 265 7.58 -13.61 9.25
CA GLU A 265 6.42 -13.53 10.15
C GLU A 265 6.66 -12.66 11.40
N PRO A 266 7.84 -12.73 12.06
CA PRO A 266 8.12 -11.85 13.21
C PRO A 266 8.07 -10.36 12.85
N ARG A 267 8.66 -9.95 11.72
CA ARG A 267 8.62 -8.55 11.30
C ARG A 267 7.27 -8.15 10.71
N GLN A 268 6.56 -9.08 10.06
CA GLN A 268 5.17 -8.87 9.64
C GLN A 268 4.30 -8.50 10.85
N LEU A 269 4.36 -9.29 11.91
CA LEU A 269 3.63 -9.03 13.15
C LEU A 269 4.06 -7.70 13.77
N ALA A 270 5.37 -7.49 13.95
CA ALA A 270 5.88 -6.28 14.59
C ALA A 270 5.44 -4.99 13.87
N ALA A 271 5.49 -4.96 12.54
CA ALA A 271 5.06 -3.80 11.76
C ALA A 271 3.56 -3.51 11.94
N MET A 272 2.69 -4.54 11.90
CA MET A 272 1.26 -4.35 12.12
C MET A 272 0.93 -3.96 13.57
N GLU A 273 1.62 -4.58 14.54
CA GLU A 273 1.43 -4.30 15.96
C GLU A 273 1.81 -2.85 16.30
N VAL A 274 2.83 -2.27 15.67
CA VAL A 274 3.15 -0.84 15.81
C VAL A 274 1.98 0.03 15.34
N ALA A 275 1.38 -0.27 14.18
CA ALA A 275 0.23 0.48 13.69
C ALA A 275 -1.00 0.34 14.62
N TYR A 276 -1.20 -0.86 15.18
CA TYR A 276 -2.26 -1.12 16.15
C TYR A 276 -2.06 -0.35 17.46
N LEU A 277 -0.86 -0.41 18.06
CA LEU A 277 -0.53 0.26 19.31
C LEU A 277 -0.53 1.78 19.18
N ALA A 278 -0.21 2.32 18.00
CA ALA A 278 -0.33 3.74 17.69
C ALA A 278 -1.79 4.20 17.51
N GLY A 279 -2.76 3.28 17.56
CA GLY A 279 -4.19 3.57 17.36
C GLY A 279 -4.55 3.89 15.91
N TRP A 280 -3.68 3.57 14.95
CA TRP A 280 -3.88 3.90 13.53
C TRP A 280 -4.77 2.91 12.80
N LEU A 281 -4.95 1.69 13.30
CA LEU A 281 -5.89 0.73 12.70
C LEU A 281 -7.32 1.14 13.07
N ASP A 282 -8.13 1.46 12.06
CA ASP A 282 -9.44 2.08 12.25
C ASP A 282 -10.59 1.41 11.48
N ASP A 283 -10.31 0.46 10.59
CA ASP A 283 -11.33 -0.36 9.94
C ASP A 283 -11.31 -1.84 10.39
N GLU A 284 -12.46 -2.51 10.20
CA GLU A 284 -12.66 -3.90 10.62
C GLU A 284 -11.61 -4.86 10.03
N ARG A 285 -11.26 -4.69 8.75
CA ARG A 285 -10.39 -5.65 8.05
C ARG A 285 -8.99 -5.62 8.64
N GLU A 286 -8.51 -4.45 9.04
CA GLU A 286 -7.21 -4.27 9.68
C GLU A 286 -7.17 -4.90 11.07
N LEU A 287 -8.22 -4.68 11.88
CA LEU A 287 -8.32 -5.26 13.22
C LEU A 287 -8.45 -6.78 13.17
N VAL A 288 -9.24 -7.30 12.24
CA VAL A 288 -9.37 -8.75 12.00
C VAL A 288 -8.04 -9.34 11.50
N ASN A 289 -7.33 -8.66 10.60
CA ASN A 289 -6.00 -9.08 10.17
C ASN A 289 -4.99 -9.10 11.33
N MET A 290 -4.98 -8.06 12.18
CA MET A 290 -4.15 -8.03 13.38
C MET A 290 -4.46 -9.20 14.32
N ALA A 291 -5.73 -9.55 14.51
CA ALA A 291 -6.13 -10.71 15.30
C ALA A 291 -5.61 -12.02 14.70
N TYR A 292 -5.71 -12.20 13.38
CA TYR A 292 -5.12 -13.37 12.71
C TYR A 292 -3.59 -13.44 12.83
N LEU A 293 -2.89 -12.31 12.78
CA LEU A 293 -1.44 -12.28 13.00
C LEU A 293 -1.09 -12.69 14.43
N TYR A 294 -1.84 -12.24 15.43
CA TYR A 294 -1.66 -12.71 16.81
C TYR A 294 -1.94 -14.20 16.97
N LEU A 295 -2.99 -14.73 16.34
CA LEU A 295 -3.27 -16.18 16.37
C LEU A 295 -2.15 -16.97 15.69
N GLY A 296 -1.63 -16.49 14.56
CA GLY A 296 -0.51 -17.11 13.85
C GLY A 296 0.79 -17.11 14.66
N ALA A 297 0.94 -16.17 15.60
CA ALA A 297 2.08 -16.07 16.51
C ALA A 297 1.81 -16.65 17.91
N ASP A 298 0.79 -17.51 18.05
CA ASP A 298 0.41 -18.15 19.31
C ASP A 298 0.13 -17.16 20.46
N MET A 299 -0.44 -15.99 20.14
CA MET A 299 -0.90 -14.97 21.09
C MET A 299 -2.43 -14.84 21.12
N PRO A 300 -3.18 -15.93 21.40
CA PRO A 300 -4.64 -15.96 21.25
C PRO A 300 -5.38 -14.98 22.16
N TRP A 301 -4.85 -14.70 23.35
CA TRP A 301 -5.44 -13.69 24.24
C TRP A 301 -5.39 -12.30 23.61
N LYS A 302 -4.24 -11.90 23.02
CA LYS A 302 -4.13 -10.60 22.33
C LYS A 302 -5.07 -10.53 21.12
N ALA A 303 -5.20 -11.62 20.37
CA ALA A 303 -6.12 -11.71 19.24
C ALA A 303 -7.57 -11.43 19.65
N ALA A 304 -8.05 -12.07 20.72
CA ALA A 304 -9.37 -11.81 21.27
C ALA A 304 -9.51 -10.33 21.68
N ARG A 305 -8.54 -9.79 22.44
CA ARG A 305 -8.61 -8.39 22.91
C ARG A 305 -8.68 -7.36 21.79
N VAL A 306 -8.01 -7.56 20.66
CA VAL A 306 -8.11 -6.67 19.49
C VAL A 306 -9.56 -6.59 19.01
N LEU A 307 -10.19 -7.75 18.83
CA LEU A 307 -11.53 -7.86 18.29
C LEU A 307 -12.59 -7.36 19.28
N GLU A 308 -12.44 -7.66 20.58
CA GLU A 308 -13.33 -7.15 21.63
C GLU A 308 -13.33 -5.63 21.68
N LYS A 309 -12.15 -5.01 21.71
CA LYS A 309 -12.03 -3.54 21.64
C LYS A 309 -12.61 -2.98 20.35
N GLY A 310 -12.43 -3.68 19.24
CA GLY A 310 -13.03 -3.33 17.96
C GLY A 310 -14.56 -3.34 17.99
N LEU A 311 -15.17 -4.36 18.63
CA LEU A 311 -16.62 -4.45 18.83
C LEU A 311 -17.14 -3.32 19.73
N GLU A 312 -16.48 -3.09 20.87
CA GLU A 312 -16.84 -2.04 21.82
C GLU A 312 -16.78 -0.64 21.19
N ALA A 313 -15.79 -0.41 20.32
CA ALA A 313 -15.63 0.84 19.58
C ALA A 313 -16.53 0.96 18.33
N GLY A 314 -17.33 -0.07 18.01
CA GLY A 314 -18.16 -0.11 16.80
C GLY A 314 -17.37 -0.18 15.48
N LYS A 315 -16.06 -0.51 15.55
CA LYS A 315 -15.17 -0.65 14.38
C LYS A 315 -15.17 -2.05 13.79
N VAL A 316 -15.59 -3.04 14.56
CA VAL A 316 -15.80 -4.43 14.13
C VAL A 316 -17.28 -4.72 14.29
N GLU A 317 -17.91 -5.30 13.26
CA GLU A 317 -19.31 -5.70 13.34
C GLU A 317 -19.48 -6.93 14.26
N ALA A 318 -20.54 -6.92 15.07
CA ALA A 318 -20.95 -8.05 15.91
C ALA A 318 -21.63 -9.18 15.10
N GLY A 319 -21.07 -9.52 13.94
CA GLY A 319 -21.52 -10.61 13.09
C GLY A 319 -21.02 -11.98 13.58
N ALA A 320 -21.71 -13.04 13.16
CA ALA A 320 -21.42 -14.41 13.60
C ALA A 320 -19.93 -14.80 13.42
N LYS A 321 -19.31 -14.44 12.30
CA LYS A 321 -17.89 -14.75 12.01
C LYS A 321 -16.90 -14.08 12.97
N ASN A 322 -17.13 -12.81 13.30
CA ASN A 322 -16.23 -12.06 14.18
C ASN A 322 -16.39 -12.53 15.63
N LEU A 323 -17.63 -12.78 16.07
CA LEU A 323 -17.92 -13.36 17.38
C LEU A 323 -17.33 -14.78 17.51
N GLU A 324 -17.46 -15.61 16.48
CA GLU A 324 -16.84 -16.93 16.45
C GLU A 324 -15.30 -16.82 16.54
N LEU A 325 -14.68 -15.89 15.82
CA LEU A 325 -13.24 -15.67 15.87
C LEU A 325 -12.77 -15.28 17.27
N ILE A 326 -13.50 -14.39 17.97
CA ILE A 326 -13.22 -14.04 19.38
C ILE A 326 -13.33 -15.28 20.26
N GLY A 327 -14.42 -16.03 20.14
CA GLY A 327 -14.65 -17.23 20.93
C GLY A 327 -13.56 -18.29 20.72
N ILE A 328 -13.14 -18.53 19.48
CA ILE A 328 -12.04 -19.44 19.16
C ILE A 328 -10.73 -18.96 19.77
N ALA A 329 -10.42 -17.66 19.66
CA ALA A 329 -9.23 -17.06 20.25
C ALA A 329 -9.23 -17.21 21.79
N LEU A 330 -10.33 -16.86 22.47
CA LEU A 330 -10.46 -17.03 23.91
C LEU A 330 -10.31 -18.49 24.36
N ARG A 331 -10.90 -19.43 23.62
CA ARG A 331 -10.75 -20.86 23.90
C ARG A 331 -9.29 -21.33 23.76
N GLN A 332 -8.58 -20.87 22.73
CA GLN A 332 -7.14 -21.14 22.58
C GLN A 332 -6.31 -20.52 23.71
N ALA A 333 -6.74 -19.38 24.24
CA ALA A 333 -6.17 -18.75 25.42
C ALA A 333 -6.58 -19.40 26.75
N ARG A 334 -7.38 -20.48 26.73
CA ARG A 334 -7.95 -21.16 27.91
C ARG A 334 -8.93 -20.30 28.73
N GLU A 335 -9.49 -19.27 28.11
CA GLU A 335 -10.54 -18.41 28.66
C GLU A 335 -11.94 -18.95 28.30
N ASN A 336 -12.19 -20.23 28.61
CA ASN A 336 -13.34 -20.98 28.10
C ASN A 336 -14.70 -20.37 28.48
N ARG A 337 -14.86 -19.95 29.74
CA ARG A 337 -16.10 -19.29 30.20
C ARG A 337 -16.40 -18.01 29.43
N HIS A 338 -15.36 -17.24 29.11
CA HIS A 338 -15.51 -16.03 28.31
C HIS A 338 -15.78 -16.36 26.84
N ALA A 339 -15.12 -17.39 26.30
CA ALA A 339 -15.36 -17.89 24.95
C ALA A 339 -16.82 -18.29 24.74
N ILE A 340 -17.44 -18.97 25.72
CA ILE A 340 -18.85 -19.40 25.67
C ILE A 340 -19.80 -18.22 25.38
N VAL A 341 -19.56 -17.06 25.99
CA VAL A 341 -20.39 -15.85 25.77
C VAL A 341 -20.42 -15.43 24.29
N TYR A 342 -19.26 -15.43 23.63
CA TYR A 342 -19.17 -15.06 22.22
C TYR A 342 -19.65 -16.17 21.29
N LEU A 343 -19.30 -17.43 21.58
CA LEU A 343 -19.68 -18.58 20.78
C LEU A 343 -21.20 -18.81 20.79
N GLU A 344 -21.88 -18.56 21.91
CA GLU A 344 -23.34 -18.63 21.98
C GLU A 344 -24.01 -17.61 21.07
N ARG A 345 -23.55 -16.35 21.13
CA ARG A 345 -24.05 -15.29 20.24
C ARG A 345 -23.75 -15.59 18.78
N ALA A 346 -22.56 -16.12 18.49
CA ALA A 346 -22.17 -16.53 17.14
C ALA A 346 -23.09 -17.64 16.60
N ALA A 347 -23.32 -18.69 17.40
CA ALA A 347 -24.19 -19.82 17.03
C ALA A 347 -25.65 -19.38 16.81
N ALA A 348 -26.15 -18.47 17.65
CA ALA A 348 -27.49 -17.90 17.50
C ALA A 348 -27.65 -17.09 16.20
N LEU A 349 -26.66 -16.27 15.85
CA LEU A 349 -26.68 -15.45 14.63
C LEU A 349 -26.45 -16.28 13.36
N ALA A 350 -25.62 -17.32 13.43
CA ALA A 350 -25.34 -18.19 12.30
C ALA A 350 -26.49 -19.15 11.98
N GLY A 351 -27.28 -19.55 13.00
CA GLY A 351 -28.30 -20.58 12.85
C GLY A 351 -27.69 -21.94 12.46
N ASP A 352 -26.47 -22.22 12.89
CA ASP A 352 -25.69 -23.39 12.46
C ASP A 352 -25.66 -24.48 13.54
N ALA A 353 -26.12 -25.69 13.18
CA ALA A 353 -26.19 -26.83 14.08
C ALA A 353 -24.81 -27.26 14.61
N GLU A 354 -23.77 -27.16 13.77
CA GLU A 354 -22.40 -27.55 14.16
C GLU A 354 -21.82 -26.58 15.20
N MET A 355 -22.09 -25.28 15.10
CA MET A 355 -21.70 -24.31 16.13
C MET A 355 -22.36 -24.61 17.48
N TRP A 356 -23.67 -24.89 17.49
CA TRP A 356 -24.37 -25.26 18.72
C TRP A 356 -23.85 -26.58 19.32
N ALA A 357 -23.54 -27.58 18.49
CA ALA A 357 -22.97 -28.85 18.96
C ALA A 357 -21.59 -28.65 19.62
N ARG A 358 -20.74 -27.81 19.02
CA ARG A 358 -19.43 -27.46 19.60
C ARG A 358 -19.54 -26.67 20.89
N LEU A 359 -20.51 -25.76 20.96
CA LEU A 359 -20.80 -25.00 22.18
C LEU A 359 -21.25 -25.93 23.30
N ALA A 360 -22.15 -26.86 23.03
CA ALA A 360 -22.62 -27.84 24.01
C ALA A 360 -21.47 -28.67 24.59
N ASN A 361 -20.54 -29.12 23.73
CA ASN A 361 -19.36 -29.85 24.19
C ASN A 361 -18.47 -28.99 25.09
N LEU A 362 -18.21 -27.74 24.69
CA LEU A 362 -17.40 -26.82 25.50
C LEU A 362 -18.06 -26.49 26.85
N GLN A 363 -19.39 -26.34 26.87
CA GLN A 363 -20.15 -26.11 28.11
C GLN A 363 -20.10 -27.33 29.03
N LEU A 364 -20.20 -28.54 28.47
CA LEU A 364 -20.04 -29.78 29.23
C LEU A 364 -18.62 -29.87 29.83
N ASP A 365 -17.58 -29.54 29.06
CA ASP A 365 -16.19 -29.53 29.52
C ASP A 365 -15.94 -28.50 30.65
N GLU A 366 -16.78 -27.46 30.76
CA GLU A 366 -16.74 -26.42 31.80
C GLU A 366 -17.74 -26.66 32.95
N ASP A 367 -18.30 -27.88 33.05
CA ASP A 367 -19.30 -28.30 34.03
C ASP A 367 -20.63 -27.50 33.98
N ALA A 368 -20.87 -26.75 32.90
CA ALA A 368 -22.08 -25.98 32.64
C ALA A 368 -23.17 -26.88 32.03
N SER A 369 -23.57 -27.90 32.79
CA SER A 369 -24.40 -29.01 32.29
C SER A 369 -25.79 -28.57 31.81
N GLU A 370 -26.47 -27.63 32.49
CA GLU A 370 -27.76 -27.08 32.03
C GLU A 370 -27.64 -26.42 30.66
N GLN A 371 -26.63 -25.57 30.50
CA GLN A 371 -26.39 -24.86 29.25
C GLN A 371 -26.01 -25.84 28.13
N ALA A 372 -25.22 -26.87 28.44
CA ALA A 372 -24.85 -27.92 27.50
C ALA A 372 -26.08 -28.70 27.00
N VAL A 373 -27.05 -29.01 27.88
CA VAL A 373 -28.32 -29.64 27.48
C VAL A 373 -29.07 -28.75 26.49
N GLU A 374 -29.22 -27.45 26.79
CA GLU A 374 -29.94 -26.52 25.92
C GLU A 374 -29.26 -26.34 24.57
N ALA A 375 -27.93 -26.18 24.55
CA ALA A 375 -27.15 -26.07 23.32
C ALA A 375 -27.20 -27.36 22.49
N ALA A 376 -27.10 -28.54 23.10
CA ALA A 376 -27.17 -29.82 22.40
C ALA A 376 -28.56 -30.05 21.80
N ARG A 377 -29.64 -29.71 22.52
CA ARG A 377 -31.02 -29.77 22.01
C ARG A 377 -31.23 -28.84 20.82
N LYS A 378 -30.75 -27.60 20.89
CA LYS A 378 -30.77 -26.66 19.75
C LYS A 378 -30.03 -27.26 18.55
N ALA A 379 -28.82 -27.76 18.76
CA ALA A 379 -28.04 -28.41 17.70
C ALA A 379 -28.82 -29.56 17.05
N LEU A 380 -29.38 -30.48 17.84
CA LEU A 380 -30.14 -31.64 17.37
C LEU A 380 -31.43 -31.26 16.63
N ALA A 381 -32.15 -30.23 17.10
CA ALA A 381 -33.31 -29.70 16.40
C ALA A 381 -32.96 -29.15 15.00
N MET A 382 -31.72 -28.71 14.80
CA MET A 382 -31.17 -28.26 13.51
C MET A 382 -30.41 -29.38 12.75
N GLY A 383 -30.58 -30.65 13.15
CA GLY A 383 -29.97 -31.80 12.49
C GLY A 383 -28.67 -32.31 13.12
N GLY A 384 -28.22 -31.72 14.24
CA GLY A 384 -27.16 -32.26 15.10
C GLY A 384 -25.72 -32.01 14.64
N GLY A 385 -25.52 -31.20 13.60
CA GLY A 385 -24.21 -30.91 13.02
C GLY A 385 -23.64 -32.10 12.23
N ARG A 386 -22.32 -32.17 12.08
CA ARG A 386 -21.68 -33.26 11.30
C ARG A 386 -21.66 -34.61 12.01
N ARG A 387 -21.82 -34.61 13.34
CA ARG A 387 -21.89 -35.80 14.19
C ARG A 387 -23.10 -35.71 15.12
N PRO A 388 -24.33 -35.88 14.60
CA PRO A 388 -25.55 -35.84 15.42
C PRO A 388 -25.51 -36.89 16.53
N ASP A 389 -24.91 -38.04 16.24
CA ASP A 389 -24.63 -39.12 17.18
C ASP A 389 -23.77 -38.66 18.36
N HIS A 390 -22.69 -37.93 18.10
CA HIS A 390 -21.83 -37.38 19.14
C HIS A 390 -22.56 -36.28 19.93
N THR A 391 -23.36 -35.44 19.27
CA THR A 391 -24.17 -34.42 19.95
C THR A 391 -25.18 -35.06 20.90
N GLN A 392 -25.76 -36.21 20.55
CA GLN A 392 -26.58 -37.01 21.47
C GLN A 392 -25.79 -37.56 22.66
N VAL A 393 -24.55 -38.02 22.42
CA VAL A 393 -23.65 -38.46 23.51
C VAL A 393 -23.37 -37.31 24.49
N VAL A 394 -23.07 -36.10 23.99
CA VAL A 394 -22.88 -34.90 24.82
C VAL A 394 -24.15 -34.55 25.60
N LEU A 395 -25.32 -34.60 24.95
CA LEU A 395 -26.61 -34.40 25.62
C LEU A 395 -26.82 -35.42 26.75
N GLY A 396 -26.54 -36.70 26.50
CA GLY A 396 -26.66 -37.77 27.48
C GLY A 396 -25.75 -37.55 28.69
N MET A 397 -24.49 -37.17 28.48
CA MET A 397 -23.55 -36.87 29.56
C MET A 397 -24.00 -35.66 30.39
N ALA A 398 -24.43 -34.58 29.73
CA ALA A 398 -24.92 -33.39 30.42
C ALA A 398 -26.17 -33.71 31.26
N LEU A 399 -27.14 -34.47 30.72
CA LEU A 399 -28.32 -34.90 31.46
C LEU A 399 -27.97 -35.82 32.65
N TYR A 400 -26.99 -36.70 32.48
CA TYR A 400 -26.49 -37.54 33.56
C TYR A 400 -25.91 -36.72 34.71
N ASN A 401 -25.08 -35.72 34.42
CA ASN A 401 -24.49 -34.83 35.43
C ASN A 401 -25.56 -34.07 36.26
N LEU A 402 -26.76 -33.94 35.71
CA LEU A 402 -27.91 -33.30 36.33
C LEU A 402 -28.86 -34.25 37.05
N GLY A 403 -28.52 -35.55 37.11
CA GLY A 403 -29.37 -36.59 37.69
C GLY A 403 -30.61 -36.93 36.85
N ARG A 404 -30.70 -36.44 35.61
CA ARG A 404 -31.85 -36.67 34.71
C ARG A 404 -31.68 -37.99 33.94
N TYR A 405 -31.61 -39.09 34.69
CA TYR A 405 -31.16 -40.38 34.18
C TYR A 405 -32.03 -40.99 33.09
N ASP A 406 -33.36 -40.82 33.14
CA ASP A 406 -34.24 -41.35 32.09
C ASP A 406 -34.04 -40.63 30.75
N GLU A 407 -33.85 -39.30 30.79
CA GLU A 407 -33.54 -38.51 29.60
C GLU A 407 -32.13 -38.82 29.08
N ALA A 408 -31.16 -38.98 29.97
CA ALA A 408 -29.80 -39.40 29.61
C ALA A 408 -29.81 -40.76 28.89
N ARG A 409 -30.56 -41.73 29.42
CA ARG A 409 -30.75 -43.07 28.82
C ARG A 409 -31.32 -42.96 27.41
N ALA A 410 -32.32 -42.10 27.21
CA ALA A 410 -32.91 -41.88 25.89
C ALA A 410 -31.89 -41.29 24.89
N ALA A 411 -31.12 -40.28 25.31
CA ALA A 411 -30.09 -39.67 24.48
C ALA A 411 -28.99 -40.67 24.08
N PHE A 412 -28.48 -41.47 25.02
CA PHE A 412 -27.50 -42.51 24.71
C PHE A 412 -28.05 -43.62 23.82
N THR A 413 -29.32 -44.00 23.98
CA THR A 413 -29.97 -44.99 23.11
C THR A 413 -30.07 -44.48 21.68
N GLU A 414 -30.41 -43.19 21.48
CA GLU A 414 -30.42 -42.58 20.16
C GLU A 414 -29.01 -42.51 19.57
N ALA A 415 -28.01 -42.08 20.36
CA ALA A 415 -26.61 -42.05 19.95
C ALA A 415 -26.11 -43.42 19.47
N GLY A 416 -26.52 -44.50 20.16
CA GLY A 416 -26.10 -45.86 19.87
C GLY A 416 -26.62 -46.45 18.56
N ARG A 417 -27.56 -45.76 17.89
CA ARG A 417 -28.02 -46.16 16.54
C ARG A 417 -26.97 -45.90 15.46
N ASP A 418 -26.02 -45.00 15.71
CA ASP A 418 -24.89 -44.77 14.82
C ASP A 418 -23.71 -45.67 15.23
N PRO A 419 -23.16 -46.50 14.31
CA PRO A 419 -22.03 -47.39 14.60
C PRO A 419 -20.81 -46.69 15.19
N ARG A 420 -20.63 -45.38 14.91
CA ARG A 420 -19.48 -44.60 15.40
C ARG A 420 -19.59 -44.23 16.88
N SER A 421 -20.79 -44.27 17.46
CA SER A 421 -21.06 -43.95 18.86
C SER A 421 -21.64 -45.13 19.65
N GLU A 422 -21.98 -46.24 18.99
CA GLU A 422 -22.53 -47.47 19.59
C GLU A 422 -21.75 -47.95 20.82
N GLN A 423 -20.42 -48.03 20.72
CA GLN A 423 -19.59 -48.50 21.83
C GLN A 423 -19.67 -47.55 23.05
N VAL A 424 -19.54 -46.24 22.82
CA VAL A 424 -19.59 -45.23 23.88
C VAL A 424 -20.99 -45.19 24.51
N ALA A 425 -22.03 -45.21 23.70
CA ALA A 425 -23.41 -45.26 24.15
C ALA A 425 -23.69 -46.49 25.01
N THR A 426 -23.23 -47.67 24.59
CA THR A 426 -23.41 -48.93 25.34
C THR A 426 -22.74 -48.87 26.70
N GLN A 427 -21.53 -48.32 26.78
CA GLN A 427 -20.82 -48.14 28.05
C GLN A 427 -21.58 -47.21 29.00
N TRP A 428 -22.05 -46.07 28.49
CA TRP A 428 -22.86 -45.12 29.27
C TRP A 428 -24.20 -45.71 29.72
N LEU A 429 -24.88 -46.49 28.87
CA LEU A 429 -26.14 -47.15 29.22
C LEU A 429 -25.94 -48.18 30.35
N HIS A 430 -24.88 -48.98 30.30
CA HIS A 430 -24.53 -49.92 31.37
C HIS A 430 -24.21 -49.19 32.69
N PHE A 431 -23.43 -48.10 32.60
CA PHE A 431 -23.09 -47.28 33.76
C PHE A 431 -24.33 -46.64 34.40
N LEU A 432 -25.23 -46.07 33.58
CA LEU A 432 -26.51 -45.51 34.04
C LEU A 432 -27.38 -46.55 34.76
N GLN A 433 -27.47 -47.79 34.25
CA GLN A 433 -28.23 -48.84 34.92
C GLN A 433 -27.73 -49.11 36.34
N THR A 434 -26.41 -49.12 36.51
CA THR A 434 -25.78 -49.32 37.83
C THR A 434 -26.08 -48.16 38.78
N GLU A 435 -25.98 -46.92 38.30
CA GLU A 435 -26.26 -45.72 39.11
C GLU A 435 -27.75 -45.57 39.45
N ILE A 436 -28.67 -45.88 38.53
CA ILE A 436 -30.12 -45.88 38.82
C ILE A 436 -30.45 -46.91 39.90
N ALA A 437 -29.90 -48.13 39.80
CA ALA A 437 -30.11 -49.17 40.81
C ALA A 437 -29.58 -48.75 42.19
N ARG A 438 -28.39 -48.13 42.21
CA ARG A 438 -27.79 -47.60 43.44
C ARG A 438 -28.62 -46.48 44.06
N ALA A 439 -29.10 -45.52 43.25
CA ALA A 439 -29.95 -44.43 43.72
C ALA A 439 -31.29 -44.94 44.27
N ALA A 440 -31.89 -45.94 43.62
CA ALA A 440 -33.11 -46.58 44.09
C ALA A 440 -32.93 -47.30 45.43
N GLN A 441 -31.78 -47.96 45.64
CA GLN A 441 -31.46 -48.63 46.89
C GLN A 441 -31.25 -47.62 48.03
N LEU A 442 -30.51 -46.54 47.80
CA LEU A 442 -30.32 -45.46 48.79
C LEU A 442 -31.64 -44.78 49.18
N ALA A 443 -32.57 -44.64 48.24
CA ALA A 443 -33.89 -44.08 48.50
C ALA A 443 -34.81 -45.01 49.31
N GLN A 444 -34.50 -46.31 49.39
CA GLN A 444 -35.21 -47.28 50.26
C GLN A 444 -34.63 -47.35 51.67
N GLU A 445 -33.42 -46.82 51.89
CA GLU A 445 -32.70 -46.82 53.16
C GLU A 445 -32.87 -45.52 53.98
N LEU A 446 -33.51 -44.50 53.39
CA LEU A 446 -33.93 -43.23 54.01
C LEU A 446 -35.43 -43.28 54.37
#